data_AF-A0A5J9TZ11-F1
#
_entry.id   AF-A0A5J9TZ11-F1
#
_cell.length_a   1.000
_cell.length_b   1.000
_cell.length_c   1.000
_cell.angle_alpha   90.00
_cell.angle_beta   90.00
_cell.angle_gamma   90.00
#
_symmetry.space_group_name_H-M   'P 1'
#
loop_
_entity.id
_entity.type
_entity.pdbx_description
1 polymer ?
#
loop_
_entity_poly.entity_id
_entity_poly.type
_entity_poly.pdbx_seq_one_letter_code
_entity_poly.pdbx_strand_id
1 'polypeptide(L)'
;MYTERDVERRLGHLYAPIGLYSVIFASNPYYIHHTSSCTPEVLCIYVCIANGPDAGVTDFVPPPAFTAPLRVRPAAHLVDKEYLAKYEKAVELMKRLPDDDPRSFAQQWRVHCAYCEGAYDQVGFPDLELQVHNGWLFLPWHWLYLYFHERILGKLFGDDTFALPFWNWDAPGGMTLPPIYANTSSPLYDERRNPVHQPPFLMDLDYNGSTDTTIPSDQLIDQNPFLATRAALTLMTALLRNS
;
A
#
# COMPACT_ATOMS: atom_id res chain seq x y z
N MET A 1 18.39 17.31 12.93
CA MET A 1 18.01 16.02 13.51
C MET A 1 16.60 15.76 13.02
N TYR A 2 16.47 15.02 11.93
CA TYR A 2 15.27 15.04 11.07
C TYR A 2 14.18 14.14 11.65
N THR A 3 12.99 14.69 11.87
CA THR A 3 11.81 13.93 12.27
C THR A 3 10.89 13.83 11.07
N GLU A 4 10.92 12.71 10.35
CA GLU A 4 9.98 12.37 9.26
C GLU A 4 8.58 12.11 9.88
N ARG A 5 7.92 13.19 10.31
CA ARG A 5 6.53 13.21 10.82
C ARG A 5 5.53 13.74 9.78
N ASP A 6 5.99 14.02 8.56
CA ASP A 6 5.30 14.94 7.64
C ASP A 6 4.91 14.26 6.31
N VAL A 7 3.97 13.31 6.32
CA VAL A 7 3.53 12.61 5.09
C VAL A 7 2.15 13.05 4.58
N GLU A 8 1.41 13.91 5.28
CA GLU A 8 -0.04 13.96 5.05
C GLU A 8 -0.61 15.03 4.11
N ARG A 9 0.16 15.82 3.34
CA ARG A 9 -0.52 16.84 2.48
C ARG A 9 -0.01 17.21 1.09
N ARG A 10 1.10 16.70 0.54
CA ARG A 10 1.43 16.93 -0.90
C ARG A 10 2.23 15.78 -1.51
N LEU A 11 1.55 14.91 -2.24
CA LEU A 11 2.17 14.19 -3.36
C LEU A 11 2.28 15.06 -4.63
N GLY A 12 1.97 16.36 -4.54
CA GLY A 12 1.85 17.26 -5.68
C GLY A 12 3.05 18.16 -5.97
N HIS A 13 4.14 18.18 -5.18
CA HIS A 13 5.25 19.12 -5.44
C HIS A 13 6.60 18.41 -5.42
N LEU A 14 6.98 17.85 -6.57
CA LEU A 14 8.36 17.51 -6.88
C LEU A 14 8.83 18.40 -8.03
N TYR A 15 9.69 19.38 -7.75
CA TYR A 15 10.52 20.04 -8.76
C TYR A 15 11.97 20.08 -8.28
N ALA A 16 12.87 19.36 -8.97
CA ALA A 16 14.28 19.73 -9.09
C ALA A 16 14.91 19.03 -10.33
N PRO A 17 15.88 19.67 -11.00
CA PRO A 17 16.25 19.33 -12.38
C PRO A 17 17.35 18.27 -12.48
N ILE A 18 17.43 17.71 -13.70
CA ILE A 18 18.49 16.86 -14.30
C ILE A 18 18.28 15.35 -14.13
N GLY A 19 17.84 14.73 -15.24
CA GLY A 19 18.14 13.33 -15.58
C GLY A 19 16.93 12.40 -15.61
N LEU A 20 16.30 12.26 -16.79
CA LEU A 20 15.30 11.25 -17.25
C LEU A 20 14.07 10.90 -16.38
N TYR A 21 14.03 11.21 -15.08
CA TYR A 21 12.89 11.02 -14.18
C TYR A 21 11.95 12.25 -14.12
N SER A 22 12.33 13.34 -14.80
CA SER A 22 11.67 14.65 -14.73
C SER A 22 10.34 14.74 -15.50
N VAL A 23 9.96 13.71 -16.26
CA VAL A 23 8.82 13.80 -17.20
C VAL A 23 7.49 13.40 -16.56
N ILE A 24 7.48 12.60 -15.48
CA ILE A 24 6.23 12.01 -14.96
C ILE A 24 5.41 13.00 -14.11
N PHE A 25 6.02 14.05 -13.54
CA PHE A 25 5.32 14.95 -12.60
C PHE A 25 5.14 16.39 -13.12
N ALA A 26 5.33 16.63 -14.42
CA ALA A 26 5.32 17.97 -15.01
C ALA A 26 3.91 18.52 -15.37
N SER A 27 2.81 17.82 -15.06
CA SER A 27 1.46 18.31 -15.38
C SER A 27 0.60 18.45 -14.13
N ASN A 28 0.47 19.71 -13.69
CA ASN A 28 -0.38 20.26 -12.64
C ASN A 28 -0.33 19.60 -11.25
N PRO A 29 0.18 20.30 -10.21
CA PRO A 29 0.06 19.82 -8.83
C PRO A 29 -1.42 19.74 -8.44
N TYR A 30 -1.95 18.53 -8.25
CA TYR A 30 -3.23 18.33 -7.56
C TYR A 30 -3.04 18.82 -6.12
N TYR A 31 -3.45 20.04 -5.82
CA TYR A 31 -3.57 20.48 -4.44
C TYR A 31 -4.84 19.81 -3.87
N ILE A 32 -4.77 19.39 -2.61
CA ILE A 32 -5.82 18.64 -1.92
C ILE A 32 -6.56 19.59 -0.96
N HIS A 33 -7.88 19.70 -1.09
CA HIS A 33 -8.75 20.35 -0.10
C HIS A 33 -9.60 19.32 0.67
N HIS A 34 -9.93 19.65 1.93
CA HIS A 34 -10.87 18.86 2.73
C HIS A 34 -12.30 19.24 2.40
N THR A 35 -13.16 18.25 2.17
CA THR A 35 -14.61 18.43 2.12
C THR A 35 -15.19 18.42 3.54
N SER A 36 -16.16 19.31 3.79
CA SER A 36 -16.87 19.43 5.07
C SER A 36 -18.39 19.23 4.96
N SER A 37 -18.89 18.71 3.84
CA SER A 37 -20.32 18.48 3.61
C SER A 37 -20.76 17.10 4.14
N CYS A 38 -21.55 17.06 5.22
CA CYS A 38 -22.17 15.82 5.71
C CYS A 38 -23.66 16.02 6.05
N THR A 39 -24.47 15.06 5.60
CA THR A 39 -25.87 14.83 6.03
C THR A 39 -25.97 13.44 6.71
N PRO A 40 -27.03 13.16 7.49
CA PRO A 40 -27.09 12.00 8.41
C PRO A 40 -27.03 10.61 7.76
N GLU A 41 -27.10 10.50 6.44
CA GLU A 41 -27.11 9.23 5.70
C GLU A 41 -25.69 8.75 5.30
N VAL A 42 -24.64 9.59 5.48
CA VAL A 42 -23.26 9.29 5.07
C VAL A 42 -22.32 9.25 6.28
N LEU A 43 -22.10 8.05 6.83
CA LEU A 43 -21.22 7.80 7.98
C LEU A 43 -19.74 7.52 7.59
N CYS A 44 -19.30 7.76 6.35
CA CYS A 44 -18.03 7.20 5.86
C CYS A 44 -16.80 8.12 5.82
N ILE A 45 -16.93 9.44 5.67
CA ILE A 45 -15.76 10.28 5.32
C ILE A 45 -14.92 10.69 6.56
N TYR A 46 -15.56 10.95 7.71
CA TYR A 46 -14.85 11.31 8.95
C TYR A 46 -13.97 10.19 9.51
N VAL A 47 -14.25 8.93 9.19
CA VAL A 47 -13.48 7.78 9.71
C VAL A 47 -12.11 7.68 9.02
N CYS A 48 -11.97 8.28 7.84
CA CYS A 48 -10.81 8.17 6.98
C CYS A 48 -9.87 9.37 7.05
N ILE A 49 -10.22 10.40 7.82
CA ILE A 49 -9.35 11.58 7.97
C ILE A 49 -8.08 11.15 8.71
N ALA A 50 -6.96 11.28 8.01
CA ALA A 50 -5.67 11.10 8.60
C ALA A 50 -5.40 12.28 9.55
N ASN A 51 -5.26 11.98 10.84
CA ASN A 51 -4.88 12.96 11.86
C ASN A 51 -3.35 13.01 11.98
N GLY A 52 -2.81 14.21 11.82
CA GLY A 52 -1.39 14.50 12.02
C GLY A 52 -1.20 15.91 12.60
N PRO A 53 -0.06 16.18 13.25
CA PRO A 53 0.26 17.54 13.67
C PRO A 53 0.29 18.47 12.46
N ASP A 54 -0.06 19.75 12.64
CA ASP A 54 0.09 20.81 11.64
C ASP A 54 1.58 21.20 11.48
N ALA A 55 2.40 20.18 11.23
CA ALA A 55 3.76 20.33 10.77
C ALA A 55 3.65 20.56 9.26
N GLY A 56 3.89 21.80 8.83
CA GLY A 56 3.81 22.17 7.43
C GLY A 56 4.51 21.15 6.53
N VAL A 57 3.94 20.92 5.34
CA VAL A 57 4.45 19.90 4.40
C VAL A 57 5.86 20.26 3.94
N THR A 58 6.76 19.29 4.00
CA THR A 58 8.14 19.41 3.50
C THR A 58 8.33 18.62 2.21
N ASP A 59 9.19 19.12 1.32
CA ASP A 59 9.56 18.40 0.10
C ASP A 59 10.30 17.09 0.41
N PHE A 60 9.99 16.05 -0.37
CA PHE A 60 10.65 14.76 -0.23
C PHE A 60 12.13 14.83 -0.59
N VAL A 61 12.99 14.32 0.30
CA VAL A 61 14.42 14.15 0.05
C VAL A 61 14.74 12.66 0.01
N PRO A 62 15.25 12.13 -1.12
CA PRO A 62 15.58 10.72 -1.21
C PRO A 62 16.70 10.35 -0.23
N PRO A 63 16.70 9.13 0.32
CA PRO A 63 17.77 8.68 1.19
C PRO A 63 19.08 8.63 0.38
N PRO A 64 20.24 8.90 1.01
CA PRO A 64 21.49 8.97 0.26
C PRO A 64 21.83 7.62 -0.38
N ALA A 65 21.98 7.60 -1.71
CA ALA A 65 22.09 6.37 -2.51
C ALA A 65 23.27 5.45 -2.10
N PHE A 66 24.32 6.00 -1.50
CA PHE A 66 25.53 5.26 -1.14
C PHE A 66 25.63 4.87 0.33
N THR A 67 24.74 5.38 1.20
CA THR A 67 24.80 5.10 2.65
C THR A 67 23.52 4.49 3.20
N ALA A 68 22.41 4.57 2.46
CA ALA A 68 21.18 3.91 2.84
C ALA A 68 21.27 2.39 2.59
N PRO A 69 20.79 1.55 3.52
CA PRO A 69 20.76 0.11 3.31
C PRO A 69 19.80 -0.24 2.16
N LEU A 70 20.23 -1.13 1.26
CA LEU A 70 19.34 -1.73 0.27
C LEU A 70 18.39 -2.70 0.98
N ARG A 71 17.09 -2.48 0.82
CA ARG A 71 16.04 -3.33 1.37
C ARG A 71 15.57 -4.32 0.31
N VAL A 72 15.73 -5.60 0.60
CA VAL A 72 15.29 -6.70 -0.28
C VAL A 72 14.06 -7.33 0.33
N ARG A 73 12.91 -7.17 -0.33
CA ARG A 73 11.63 -7.71 0.12
C ARG A 73 11.60 -9.23 -0.09
N PRO A 74 11.45 -10.06 0.96
CA PRO A 74 11.38 -11.51 0.78
C PRO A 74 9.97 -11.96 0.38
N ALA A 75 9.87 -13.12 -0.27
CA ALA A 75 8.58 -13.73 -0.53
C ALA A 75 7.97 -14.26 0.78
N ALA A 76 6.74 -13.87 1.10
CA ALA A 76 6.09 -14.13 2.39
C ALA A 76 5.98 -15.62 2.75
N HIS A 77 5.91 -16.51 1.76
CA HIS A 77 5.83 -17.97 1.98
C HIS A 77 7.20 -18.63 2.23
N LEU A 78 8.31 -17.89 2.07
CA LEU A 78 9.68 -18.40 2.24
C LEU A 78 10.42 -17.75 3.42
N VAL A 79 9.77 -16.88 4.17
CA VAL A 79 10.41 -16.22 5.32
C VAL A 79 10.66 -17.22 6.44
N ASP A 80 11.79 -17.06 7.13
CA ASP A 80 12.12 -17.88 8.30
C ASP A 80 11.46 -17.33 9.58
N LYS A 81 11.69 -18.05 10.69
CA LYS A 81 11.15 -17.70 12.00
C LYS A 81 11.72 -16.39 12.55
N GLU A 82 12.95 -16.04 12.18
CA GLU A 82 13.64 -14.85 12.68
C GLU A 82 13.06 -13.60 12.01
N TYR A 83 12.88 -13.65 10.69
CA TYR A 83 12.17 -12.63 9.94
C TYR A 83 10.73 -12.49 10.44
N LEU A 84 10.00 -13.61 10.60
CA LEU A 84 8.63 -13.57 11.09
C LEU A 84 8.53 -12.88 12.45
N ALA A 85 9.40 -13.23 13.40
CA ALA A 85 9.41 -12.60 14.72
C ALA A 85 9.67 -11.09 14.64
N LYS A 86 10.58 -10.64 13.76
CA LYS A 86 10.82 -9.21 13.51
C LYS A 86 9.59 -8.52 12.94
N TYR A 87 8.95 -9.12 11.95
CA TYR A 87 7.79 -8.53 11.29
C TYR A 87 6.58 -8.46 12.23
N GLU A 88 6.29 -9.54 12.96
CA GLU A 88 5.27 -9.56 14.00
C GLU A 88 5.53 -8.48 15.04
N LYS A 89 6.79 -8.33 15.47
CA LYS A 89 7.15 -7.30 16.44
C LYS A 89 6.94 -5.87 15.93
N ALA A 90 7.31 -5.60 14.68
CA ALA A 90 7.10 -4.29 14.08
C ALA A 90 5.60 -3.93 13.98
N VAL A 91 4.77 -4.88 13.54
CA VAL A 91 3.31 -4.68 13.45
C VAL A 91 2.66 -4.58 14.84
N GLU A 92 3.11 -5.37 15.81
CA GLU A 92 2.68 -5.25 17.21
C GLU A 92 2.94 -3.83 17.76
N LEU A 93 4.14 -3.28 17.51
CA LEU A 93 4.50 -1.94 17.94
C LEU A 93 3.65 -0.87 17.23
N MET A 94 3.41 -1.02 15.93
CA MET A 94 2.55 -0.12 15.16
C MET A 94 1.10 -0.12 15.68
N LYS A 95 0.56 -1.29 16.06
CA LYS A 95 -0.78 -1.46 16.63
C LYS A 95 -0.90 -0.93 18.07
N ARG A 96 0.21 -0.76 18.79
CA ARG A 96 0.24 -0.20 20.16
C ARG A 96 0.29 1.33 20.20
N LEU A 97 0.56 1.97 19.07
CA LEU A 97 0.54 3.42 18.99
C LEU A 97 -0.90 3.94 19.20
N PRO A 98 -1.08 5.14 19.79
CA PRO A 98 -2.37 5.83 19.80
C PRO A 98 -2.96 5.96 18.39
N ASP A 99 -4.28 5.86 18.26
CA ASP A 99 -4.98 5.93 16.96
C ASP A 99 -4.80 7.27 16.22
N ASP A 100 -4.34 8.31 16.91
CA ASP A 100 -4.04 9.65 16.38
C ASP A 100 -2.53 9.86 16.10
N ASP A 101 -1.66 8.89 16.43
CA ASP A 101 -0.28 8.91 15.96
C ASP A 101 -0.27 8.63 14.45
N PRO A 102 0.30 9.49 13.59
CA PRO A 102 0.29 9.33 12.13
C PRO A 102 0.95 8.02 11.64
N ARG A 103 1.72 7.36 12.51
CA ARG A 103 2.38 6.09 12.23
C ARG A 103 1.57 4.87 12.68
N SER A 104 0.48 5.08 13.43
CA SER A 104 -0.33 4.01 14.00
C SER A 104 -0.96 3.13 12.93
N PHE A 105 -1.28 1.90 13.30
CA PHE A 105 -1.97 0.99 12.40
C PHE A 105 -3.29 1.59 11.89
N ALA A 106 -3.99 2.34 12.75
CA ALA A 106 -5.20 3.07 12.41
C ALA A 106 -4.95 4.13 11.32
N GLN A 107 -3.93 4.96 11.51
CA GLN A 107 -3.60 6.01 10.55
C GLN A 107 -3.13 5.45 9.21
N GLN A 108 -2.35 4.37 9.21
CA GLN A 108 -1.90 3.75 7.96
C GLN A 108 -3.07 3.30 7.07
N TRP A 109 -4.10 2.63 7.63
CA TRP A 109 -5.26 2.26 6.81
C TRP A 109 -6.11 3.47 6.40
N ARG A 110 -6.22 4.50 7.26
CA ARG A 110 -6.93 5.76 6.93
C ARG A 110 -6.33 6.49 5.75
N VAL A 111 -4.99 6.47 5.60
CA VAL A 111 -4.33 7.02 4.40
C VAL A 111 -4.86 6.36 3.13
N HIS A 112 -4.96 5.04 3.10
CA HIS A 112 -5.56 4.35 1.95
C HIS A 112 -7.02 4.75 1.75
N CYS A 113 -7.84 4.74 2.81
CA CYS A 113 -9.23 5.16 2.68
C CYS A 113 -9.37 6.58 2.11
N ALA A 114 -8.61 7.55 2.63
CA ALA A 114 -8.75 8.94 2.24
C ALA A 114 -8.47 9.20 0.75
N TYR A 115 -7.43 8.55 0.20
CA TYR A 115 -7.03 8.71 -1.20
C TYR A 115 -7.87 7.89 -2.19
N CYS A 116 -8.67 6.94 -1.70
CA CYS A 116 -9.39 5.97 -2.52
C CYS A 116 -10.91 6.10 -2.43
N GLU A 117 -11.44 6.67 -1.33
CA GLU A 117 -12.88 6.77 -1.04
C GLU A 117 -13.34 8.24 -1.01
N GLY A 118 -12.75 9.11 -1.83
CA GLY A 118 -13.26 10.47 -2.07
C GLY A 118 -13.11 11.46 -0.92
N ALA A 119 -12.17 11.26 0.02
CA ALA A 119 -11.99 12.20 1.14
C ALA A 119 -11.30 13.52 0.75
N TYR A 120 -10.79 13.61 -0.48
CA TYR A 120 -9.98 14.73 -0.96
C TYR A 120 -10.51 15.25 -2.29
N ASP A 121 -10.66 16.57 -2.40
CA ASP A 121 -11.00 17.23 -3.67
C ASP A 121 -9.75 17.70 -4.43
N GLN A 122 -9.91 17.84 -5.75
CA GLN A 122 -8.92 18.47 -6.60
C GLN A 122 -9.10 19.99 -6.64
N VAL A 123 -8.17 20.72 -6.05
CA VAL A 123 -8.18 22.19 -6.08
C VAL A 123 -8.24 22.72 -7.51
N GLY A 124 -9.17 23.64 -7.74
CA GLY A 124 -9.41 24.24 -9.07
C GLY A 124 -10.40 23.46 -9.92
N PHE A 125 -10.86 22.30 -9.47
CA PHE A 125 -11.87 21.47 -10.13
C PHE A 125 -13.02 21.18 -9.15
N PRO A 126 -14.05 22.05 -9.09
CA PRO A 126 -15.18 21.82 -8.19
C PRO A 126 -15.88 20.50 -8.51
N ASP A 127 -16.35 19.82 -7.46
CA ASP A 127 -17.07 18.54 -7.54
C ASP A 127 -16.26 17.39 -8.16
N LEU A 128 -14.92 17.50 -8.13
CA LEU A 128 -14.02 16.45 -8.60
C LEU A 128 -13.14 15.92 -7.47
N GLU A 129 -13.48 14.72 -7.02
CA GLU A 129 -12.72 13.98 -6.02
C GLU A 129 -11.38 13.48 -6.60
N LEU A 130 -10.38 13.38 -5.73
CA LEU A 130 -9.13 12.68 -6.00
C LEU A 130 -9.39 11.17 -5.92
N GLN A 131 -9.01 10.46 -6.97
CA GLN A 131 -9.05 9.00 -7.02
C GLN A 131 -7.70 8.47 -7.51
N VAL A 132 -7.03 7.70 -6.67
CA VAL A 132 -5.73 7.09 -7.02
C VAL A 132 -5.88 5.75 -7.73
N HIS A 133 -7.05 5.12 -7.64
CA HIS A 133 -7.41 3.92 -8.38
C HIS A 133 -7.88 4.21 -9.81
N ASN A 134 -7.97 3.15 -10.64
CA ASN A 134 -8.53 3.21 -11.99
C ASN A 134 -7.86 4.23 -12.93
N GLY A 135 -6.60 4.56 -12.66
CA GLY A 135 -5.82 5.49 -13.44
C GLY A 135 -4.32 5.29 -13.25
N TRP A 136 -3.53 6.10 -13.96
CA TRP A 136 -2.07 6.06 -13.93
C TRP A 136 -1.44 6.35 -12.56
N LEU A 137 -2.19 6.93 -11.62
CA LEU A 137 -1.73 7.22 -10.26
C LEU A 137 -1.62 5.95 -9.41
N PHE A 138 -2.25 4.85 -9.83
CA PHE A 138 -2.31 3.60 -9.08
C PHE A 138 -0.91 3.11 -8.66
N LEU A 139 0.00 2.91 -9.62
CA LEU A 139 1.34 2.42 -9.32
C LEU A 139 2.19 3.40 -8.48
N PRO A 140 2.39 4.68 -8.87
CA PRO A 140 3.26 5.59 -8.14
C PRO A 140 2.73 5.90 -6.73
N TRP A 141 1.42 6.03 -6.56
CA TRP A 141 0.82 6.29 -5.25
C TRP A 141 1.05 5.10 -4.30
N HIS A 142 0.75 3.88 -4.74
CA HIS A 142 0.95 2.67 -3.91
C HIS A 142 2.44 2.43 -3.62
N TRP A 143 3.33 2.75 -4.55
CA TRP A 143 4.78 2.68 -4.31
C TRP A 143 5.22 3.59 -3.16
N LEU A 144 4.77 4.85 -3.16
CA LEU A 144 5.07 5.79 -2.08
C LEU A 144 4.41 5.40 -0.76
N TYR A 145 3.16 4.95 -0.80
CA TYR A 145 2.46 4.45 0.39
C TYR A 145 3.24 3.31 1.06
N LEU A 146 3.65 2.30 0.28
CA LEU A 146 4.45 1.18 0.79
C LEU A 146 5.87 1.61 1.19
N TYR A 147 6.48 2.58 0.51
CA TYR A 147 7.78 3.12 0.85
C TYR A 147 7.81 3.70 2.27
N PHE A 148 6.84 4.54 2.62
CA PHE A 148 6.75 5.11 3.96
C PHE A 148 6.30 4.07 4.98
N HIS A 149 5.35 3.19 4.64
CA HIS A 149 4.89 2.12 5.53
C HIS A 149 6.03 1.20 5.98
N GLU A 150 6.87 0.75 5.04
CA GLU A 150 8.06 -0.07 5.32
C GLU A 150 9.04 0.63 6.26
N ARG A 151 9.28 1.94 6.03
CA ARG A 151 10.19 2.74 6.86
C ARG A 151 9.65 2.96 8.26
N ILE A 152 8.35 3.20 8.39
CA ILE A 152 7.70 3.36 9.70
C ILE A 152 7.86 2.08 10.52
N LEU A 153 7.57 0.91 9.93
CA LEU A 153 7.76 -0.39 10.60
C LEU A 153 9.19 -0.60 11.08
N GLY A 154 10.18 -0.37 10.20
CA GLY A 154 11.59 -0.46 10.54
C GLY A 154 11.97 0.47 11.69
N LYS A 155 11.53 1.74 11.63
CA LYS A 155 11.81 2.74 12.68
C LYS A 155 11.17 2.42 14.02
N LEU A 156 9.95 1.87 14.03
CA LEU A 156 9.27 1.52 15.28
C LEU A 156 10.02 0.44 16.07
N PHE A 157 10.68 -0.48 15.37
CA PHE A 157 11.48 -1.54 15.99
C PHE A 157 13.00 -1.24 16.03
N GLY A 158 13.44 -0.13 15.44
CA GLY A 158 14.85 0.29 15.43
C GLY A 158 15.72 -0.45 14.40
N ASP A 159 15.13 -1.02 13.35
CA ASP A 159 15.82 -1.71 12.27
C ASP A 159 15.62 -0.97 10.93
N ASP A 160 16.61 -0.15 10.55
CA ASP A 160 16.57 0.58 9.28
C ASP A 160 16.75 -0.31 8.04
N THR A 161 17.12 -1.58 8.22
CA THR A 161 17.28 -2.58 7.15
C THR A 161 16.02 -3.39 6.91
N PHE A 162 14.99 -3.26 7.76
CA PHE A 162 13.71 -3.94 7.60
C PHE A 162 13.12 -3.72 6.20
N ALA A 163 12.68 -4.79 5.55
CA ALA A 163 12.00 -4.78 4.26
C ALA A 163 10.68 -5.54 4.41
N LEU A 164 9.59 -4.99 3.87
CA LEU A 164 8.29 -5.66 3.88
C LEU A 164 8.34 -6.97 3.07
N PRO A 165 7.61 -8.02 3.48
CA PRO A 165 7.49 -9.19 2.64
C PRO A 165 6.51 -8.88 1.50
N PHE A 166 6.60 -9.61 0.39
CA PHE A 166 5.60 -9.55 -0.67
C PHE A 166 4.91 -10.90 -0.83
N TRP A 167 3.63 -10.87 -1.18
CA TRP A 167 2.89 -12.07 -1.52
C TRP A 167 3.24 -12.48 -2.95
N ASN A 168 4.02 -13.54 -3.09
CA ASN A 168 4.51 -14.07 -4.37
C ASN A 168 3.48 -15.00 -5.04
N TRP A 169 2.27 -14.48 -5.31
CA TRP A 169 1.14 -15.24 -5.87
C TRP A 169 1.32 -15.65 -7.34
N ASP A 170 2.31 -15.09 -8.03
CA ASP A 170 2.72 -15.47 -9.39
C ASP A 170 3.65 -16.69 -9.43
N ALA A 171 4.07 -17.21 -8.27
CA ALA A 171 4.82 -18.46 -8.15
C ALA A 171 3.98 -19.54 -7.45
N PRO A 172 4.07 -20.83 -7.85
CA PRO A 172 3.25 -21.90 -7.27
C PRO A 172 3.30 -21.99 -5.74
N GLY A 173 4.48 -21.79 -5.13
CA GLY A 173 4.66 -21.84 -3.68
C GLY A 173 3.99 -20.70 -2.91
N GLY A 174 3.61 -19.61 -3.58
CA GLY A 174 2.96 -18.44 -2.98
C GLY A 174 1.51 -18.24 -3.39
N MET A 175 0.88 -19.20 -4.08
CA MET A 175 -0.52 -19.08 -4.54
C MET A 175 -1.58 -19.28 -3.44
N THR A 176 -1.19 -19.71 -2.23
CA THR A 176 -2.07 -19.73 -1.06
C THR A 176 -1.87 -18.47 -0.23
N LEU A 177 -2.81 -18.13 0.66
CA LEU A 177 -2.57 -17.14 1.71
C LEU A 177 -1.27 -17.52 2.45
N PRO A 178 -0.27 -16.62 2.59
CA PRO A 178 0.96 -16.98 3.27
C PRO A 178 0.67 -17.39 4.73
N PRO A 179 1.20 -18.52 5.22
CA PRO A 179 0.89 -19.03 6.56
C PRO A 179 1.15 -18.05 7.70
N ILE A 180 2.10 -17.12 7.52
CA ILE A 180 2.40 -16.04 8.47
C ILE A 180 1.19 -15.16 8.80
N TYR A 181 0.22 -15.07 7.89
CA TYR A 181 -1.01 -14.30 8.09
C TYR A 181 -2.14 -15.16 8.68
N ALA A 182 -2.08 -16.48 8.61
CA ALA A 182 -3.16 -17.39 9.02
C ALA A 182 -3.16 -17.73 10.52
N ASN A 183 -2.06 -17.46 11.25
CA ASN A 183 -1.95 -17.75 12.68
C ASN A 183 -2.79 -16.76 13.50
N THR A 184 -3.91 -17.22 14.08
CA THR A 184 -4.86 -16.39 14.87
C THR A 184 -4.25 -15.69 16.08
N SER A 185 -3.12 -16.19 16.59
CA SER A 185 -2.40 -15.58 17.72
C SER A 185 -1.41 -14.49 17.28
N SER A 186 -1.18 -14.33 15.97
CA SER A 186 -0.22 -13.38 15.41
C SER A 186 -0.81 -11.96 15.32
N PRO A 187 -0.01 -10.90 15.56
CA PRO A 187 -0.44 -9.54 15.24
C PRO A 187 -0.67 -9.31 13.74
N LEU A 188 -0.24 -10.23 12.86
CA LEU A 188 -0.47 -10.18 11.41
C LEU A 188 -1.84 -10.76 11.00
N TYR A 189 -2.56 -11.40 11.92
CA TYR A 189 -3.87 -11.96 11.67
C TYR A 189 -4.94 -10.89 11.53
N ASP A 190 -5.93 -11.18 10.70
CA ASP A 190 -7.16 -10.41 10.57
C ASP A 190 -8.34 -11.39 10.43
N GLU A 191 -9.30 -11.30 11.36
CA GLU A 191 -10.50 -12.13 11.40
C GLU A 191 -11.49 -11.80 10.27
N ARG A 192 -11.35 -10.63 9.63
CA ARG A 192 -12.25 -10.18 8.55
C ARG A 192 -11.91 -10.76 7.18
N ARG A 193 -10.98 -11.71 7.11
CA ARG A 193 -10.68 -12.45 5.87
C ARG A 193 -11.75 -13.50 5.60
N ASN A 194 -11.92 -13.87 4.33
CA ASN A 194 -12.83 -14.94 3.96
C ASN A 194 -12.41 -16.26 4.67
N PRO A 195 -13.28 -16.87 5.49
CA PRO A 195 -12.94 -18.10 6.22
C PRO A 195 -12.76 -19.31 5.30
N VAL A 196 -13.30 -19.28 4.08
CA VAL A 196 -13.15 -20.34 3.06
C VAL A 196 -11.80 -20.27 2.36
N HIS A 197 -11.20 -19.08 2.24
CA HIS A 197 -9.95 -18.86 1.50
C HIS A 197 -8.70 -18.86 2.41
N GLN A 198 -8.78 -19.58 3.53
CA GLN A 198 -7.62 -19.82 4.40
C GLN A 198 -6.73 -20.93 3.83
N PRO A 199 -5.43 -20.99 4.16
CA PRO A 199 -4.57 -22.09 3.72
C PRO A 199 -5.17 -23.46 4.10
N PRO A 200 -5.10 -24.46 3.21
CA PRO A 200 -4.30 -24.52 1.98
C PRO A 200 -5.05 -24.10 0.70
N PHE A 201 -6.12 -23.29 0.78
CA PHE A 201 -6.88 -22.85 -0.39
C PHE A 201 -5.98 -22.11 -1.41
N LEU A 202 -6.02 -22.55 -2.68
CA LEU A 202 -5.31 -21.92 -3.79
C LEU A 202 -6.12 -20.72 -4.28
N MET A 203 -5.48 -19.56 -4.36
CA MET A 203 -6.08 -18.36 -4.90
C MET A 203 -6.47 -18.53 -6.36
N ASP A 204 -7.61 -17.97 -6.71
CA ASP A 204 -8.04 -17.72 -8.08
C ASP A 204 -7.79 -16.25 -8.41
N LEU A 205 -6.85 -15.95 -9.32
CA LEU A 205 -6.56 -14.56 -9.74
C LEU A 205 -7.65 -13.97 -10.64
N ASP A 206 -8.61 -14.76 -11.12
CA ASP A 206 -9.79 -14.32 -11.88
C ASP A 206 -11.07 -14.37 -11.03
N TYR A 207 -10.93 -14.35 -9.69
CA TYR A 207 -12.04 -14.44 -8.75
C TYR A 207 -13.11 -13.37 -9.00
N ASN A 208 -14.35 -13.81 -9.21
CA ASN A 208 -15.48 -12.96 -9.57
C ASN A 208 -16.50 -12.72 -8.43
N GLY A 209 -16.11 -13.04 -7.19
CA GLY A 209 -16.99 -12.95 -6.01
C GLY A 209 -17.66 -14.27 -5.60
N SER A 210 -17.47 -15.36 -6.35
CA SER A 210 -17.94 -16.69 -5.99
C SER A 210 -16.80 -17.71 -6.03
N THR A 211 -16.74 -18.59 -5.02
CA THR A 211 -15.75 -19.67 -4.99
C THR A 211 -16.18 -20.77 -5.95
N ASP A 212 -15.47 -20.91 -7.07
CA ASP A 212 -15.67 -22.04 -7.97
C ASP A 212 -14.88 -23.26 -7.49
N THR A 213 -15.57 -24.21 -6.85
CA THR A 213 -14.96 -25.44 -6.36
C THR A 213 -14.77 -26.49 -7.46
N THR A 214 -15.13 -26.19 -8.71
CA THR A 214 -15.03 -27.12 -9.84
C THR A 214 -13.71 -27.00 -10.58
N ILE A 215 -12.98 -25.89 -10.41
CA ILE A 215 -11.68 -25.67 -11.03
C ILE A 215 -10.63 -26.55 -10.34
N PRO A 216 -9.96 -27.46 -11.08
CA PRO A 216 -8.87 -28.26 -10.54
C PRO A 216 -7.66 -27.41 -10.09
N SER A 217 -6.96 -27.85 -9.05
CA SER A 217 -5.80 -27.13 -8.50
C SER A 217 -4.66 -26.93 -9.50
N ASP A 218 -4.40 -27.93 -10.34
CA ASP A 218 -3.39 -27.86 -11.41
C ASP A 218 -3.77 -26.80 -12.46
N GLN A 219 -5.05 -26.72 -12.81
CA GLN A 219 -5.56 -25.68 -13.69
C GLN A 219 -5.35 -24.28 -13.08
N LEU A 220 -5.63 -24.07 -11.79
CA LEU A 220 -5.37 -22.79 -11.12
C LEU A 220 -3.88 -22.43 -11.11
N ILE A 221 -3.01 -23.40 -10.85
CA ILE A 221 -1.55 -23.22 -10.84
C ILE A 221 -1.03 -22.78 -12.22
N ASP A 222 -1.59 -23.32 -13.30
CA ASP A 222 -1.21 -22.96 -14.66
C ASP A 222 -1.83 -21.63 -15.12
N GLN A 223 -3.07 -21.32 -14.71
CA GLN A 223 -3.78 -20.12 -15.12
C GLN A 223 -3.26 -18.85 -14.42
N ASN A 224 -2.94 -18.93 -13.13
CA ASN A 224 -2.54 -17.76 -12.34
C ASN A 224 -1.34 -17.00 -12.94
N PRO A 225 -0.20 -17.65 -13.29
CA PRO A 225 0.93 -16.95 -13.90
C PRO A 225 0.61 -16.34 -15.27
N PHE A 226 -0.27 -16.99 -16.05
CA PHE A 226 -0.75 -16.44 -17.32
C PHE A 226 -1.56 -15.15 -17.11
N LEU A 227 -2.49 -15.15 -16.14
CA LEU A 227 -3.27 -13.97 -15.78
C LEU A 227 -2.37 -12.81 -15.29
N ALA A 228 -1.37 -13.13 -14.47
CA ALA A 228 -0.37 -12.17 -14.00
C ALA A 228 0.38 -11.50 -15.17
N THR A 229 0.85 -12.32 -16.11
CA THR A 229 1.56 -11.86 -17.30
C THR A 229 0.67 -11.02 -18.20
N ARG A 230 -0.59 -11.44 -18.40
CA ARG A 230 -1.59 -10.70 -19.19
C ARG A 230 -1.86 -9.32 -18.59
N ALA A 231 -2.04 -9.23 -17.27
CA ALA A 231 -2.25 -7.96 -16.58
C ALA A 231 -1.03 -7.02 -16.73
N ALA A 232 0.18 -7.54 -16.53
CA ALA A 232 1.41 -6.75 -16.67
C ALA A 232 1.60 -6.18 -18.09
N LEU A 233 1.39 -7.01 -19.13
CA LEU A 233 1.49 -6.56 -20.52
C LEU A 233 0.43 -5.53 -20.89
N THR A 234 -0.80 -5.70 -20.38
CA THR A 234 -1.90 -4.75 -20.60
C THR A 234 -1.57 -3.39 -19.99
N LEU A 235 -1.07 -3.38 -18.76
CA LEU A 235 -0.66 -2.16 -18.06
C LEU A 235 0.50 -1.45 -18.78
N MET A 236 1.55 -2.18 -19.16
CA MET A 236 2.68 -1.60 -19.91
C MET A 236 2.22 -0.99 -21.23
N THR A 237 1.32 -1.69 -21.95
CA THR A 237 0.78 -1.19 -23.22
C THR A 237 -0.06 0.07 -23.02
N ALA A 238 -0.86 0.15 -21.95
CA ALA A 238 -1.64 1.33 -21.63
C ALA A 238 -0.76 2.53 -21.27
N LEU A 239 0.32 2.31 -20.50
CA LEU A 239 1.28 3.35 -20.13
C LEU A 239 2.03 3.89 -21.36
N LEU A 240 2.47 3.00 -22.26
CA LEU A 240 3.19 3.40 -23.49
C LEU A 240 2.32 4.10 -24.54
N ARG A 241 0.99 3.90 -24.52
CA ARG A 241 0.08 4.59 -25.44
C ARG A 241 -0.26 6.02 -25.03
N ASN A 242 -0.05 6.36 -23.76
CA ASN A 242 -0.36 7.66 -23.18
C ASN A 242 0.90 8.51 -22.89
N SER A 243 2.08 8.05 -23.32
CA SER A 243 3.38 8.74 -23.17
C SER A 243 3.83 9.42 -24.46
#